data_AF-A0A2V7EFW5-F1
#
_entry.id   AF-A0A2V7EFW5-F1
#
_cell.length_a   1.000
_cell.length_b   1.000
_cell.length_c   1.000
_cell.angle_alpha   90.00
_cell.angle_beta   90.00
_cell.angle_gamma   90.00
#
_symmetry.space_group_name_H-M   'P 1'
#
loop_
_entity.id
_entity.type
_entity.pdbx_description
1 polymer ?
#
loop_
_entity_poly.entity_id
_entity_poly.type
_entity_poly.pdbx_seq_one_letter_code
_entity_poly.pdbx_strand_id
1 'polypeptide(L)'
;DASGDDPAKLLPRAPESITAFRAEWNWSDIDQSSFQRLLRNHGIWSERNSDAHSPNVSLWTLLVVHRKQLGKIIIRGLSTVGANAERHVDDYLAALSEGIPAPQNRELARMSWLEFALNPFPDLFGMPPGGVSVKVKDAMLKKPLTDRQIAVAYDYMTRTDYDVMGGAFGFATYGGRINTVAPDATASAQLYFRHRM
;
A
#
# COMPACT_ATOMS: atom_id res chain seq x y z
N ASP A 1 -17.70 -16.49 -7.68
CA ASP A 1 -18.36 -17.11 -6.52
C ASP A 1 -18.19 -18.61 -6.54
N ALA A 2 -18.29 -19.20 -5.36
CA ALA A 2 -18.19 -20.62 -5.08
C ALA A 2 -19.60 -21.17 -4.89
N SER A 3 -20.05 -22.12 -5.72
CA SER A 3 -21.39 -22.74 -5.61
C SER A 3 -21.34 -24.22 -5.97
N GLY A 4 -22.13 -25.04 -5.26
CA GLY A 4 -22.31 -26.47 -5.52
C GLY A 4 -21.57 -27.39 -4.55
N ASP A 5 -21.68 -28.71 -4.77
CA ASP A 5 -21.18 -29.74 -3.85
C ASP A 5 -19.74 -30.20 -4.12
N ASP A 6 -19.09 -29.60 -5.12
CA ASP A 6 -17.66 -29.85 -5.42
C ASP A 6 -16.78 -29.08 -4.42
N PRO A 7 -16.11 -29.78 -3.48
CA PRO A 7 -15.35 -29.11 -2.43
C PRO A 7 -14.25 -28.20 -2.96
N ALA A 8 -13.70 -28.51 -4.15
CA ALA A 8 -12.65 -27.70 -4.78
C ALA A 8 -13.15 -26.34 -5.29
N LYS A 9 -14.46 -26.13 -5.35
CA LYS A 9 -15.10 -24.89 -5.80
C LYS A 9 -15.77 -24.12 -4.67
N LEU A 10 -15.63 -24.55 -3.41
CA LEU A 10 -16.28 -23.90 -2.26
C LEU A 10 -15.55 -22.66 -1.74
N LEU A 11 -14.32 -22.40 -2.18
CA LEU A 11 -13.50 -21.27 -1.74
C LEU A 11 -12.94 -20.48 -2.93
N PRO A 12 -12.57 -19.19 -2.74
CA PRO A 12 -11.83 -18.44 -3.73
C PRO A 12 -10.54 -19.18 -4.13
N ARG A 13 -10.34 -19.36 -5.43
CA ARG A 13 -9.10 -19.93 -5.95
C ARG A 13 -7.96 -18.94 -5.76
N ALA A 14 -6.85 -19.43 -5.20
CA ALA A 14 -5.61 -18.69 -5.19
C ALA A 14 -5.13 -18.42 -6.63
N PRO A 15 -4.46 -17.29 -6.88
CA PRO A 15 -3.79 -17.08 -8.16
C PRO A 15 -2.66 -18.10 -8.32
N GLU A 16 -2.33 -18.49 -9.56
CA GLU A 16 -1.22 -19.43 -9.81
C GLU A 16 0.14 -18.81 -9.43
N SER A 17 0.26 -17.50 -9.65
CA SER A 17 1.47 -16.75 -9.36
C SER A 17 1.13 -15.33 -8.92
N ILE A 18 2.07 -14.73 -8.23
CA ILE A 18 2.01 -13.35 -7.79
C ILE A 18 3.30 -12.66 -8.23
N THR A 19 3.23 -11.35 -8.42
CA THR A 19 4.40 -10.50 -8.63
C THR A 19 4.49 -9.51 -7.49
N ALA A 20 5.48 -9.69 -6.63
CA ALA A 20 5.85 -8.72 -5.61
C ALA A 20 6.72 -7.63 -6.24
N PHE A 21 6.59 -6.40 -5.75
CA PHE A 21 7.47 -5.31 -6.14
C PHE A 21 7.90 -4.45 -4.95
N ARG A 22 8.99 -3.73 -5.16
CA ARG A 22 9.55 -2.72 -4.24
C ARG A 22 10.09 -1.57 -5.07
N ALA A 23 9.96 -0.34 -4.57
CA ALA A 23 10.69 0.82 -5.06
C ALA A 23 10.85 1.84 -3.92
N GLU A 24 11.71 2.84 -4.07
CA GLU A 24 11.98 3.80 -2.99
C GLU A 24 12.34 5.21 -3.47
N TRP A 25 12.14 6.20 -2.60
CA TRP A 25 12.70 7.54 -2.73
C TRP A 25 13.66 7.81 -1.57
N ASN A 26 14.75 8.52 -1.85
CA ASN A 26 15.63 9.03 -0.80
C ASN A 26 15.09 10.35 -0.26
N TRP A 27 15.12 10.53 1.05
CA TRP A 27 14.79 11.82 1.66
C TRP A 27 15.72 12.97 1.24
N SER A 28 16.92 12.67 0.73
CA SER A 28 17.81 13.68 0.13
C SER A 28 17.23 14.30 -1.14
N ASP A 29 16.37 13.56 -1.83
CA ASP A 29 15.85 13.92 -3.16
C ASP A 29 14.38 14.39 -3.07
N ILE A 30 13.80 14.41 -1.86
CA ILE A 30 12.41 14.74 -1.58
C ILE A 30 12.34 15.98 -0.69
N ASP A 31 11.96 17.10 -1.29
CA ASP A 31 11.58 18.31 -0.57
C ASP A 31 10.12 18.27 -0.08
N GLN A 32 9.68 19.33 0.60
CA GLN A 32 8.31 19.41 1.13
C GLN A 32 7.25 19.37 0.02
N SER A 33 7.50 20.03 -1.11
CA SER A 33 6.59 20.05 -2.25
C SER A 33 6.42 18.65 -2.86
N SER A 34 7.54 17.95 -3.07
CA SER A 34 7.57 16.59 -3.61
C SER A 34 6.90 15.60 -2.66
N PHE A 35 7.14 15.74 -1.35
CA PHE A 35 6.46 14.94 -0.34
C PHE A 35 4.93 15.14 -0.39
N GLN A 36 4.49 16.40 -0.44
CA GLN A 36 3.07 16.71 -0.52
C GLN A 36 2.45 16.15 -1.80
N ARG A 37 3.13 16.28 -2.93
CA ARG A 37 2.67 15.75 -4.22
C ARG A 37 2.59 14.23 -4.20
N LEU A 38 3.59 13.53 -3.65
CA LEU A 38 3.58 12.07 -3.51
C LEU A 38 2.34 11.59 -2.74
N LEU A 39 2.07 12.16 -1.56
CA LEU A 39 0.93 11.73 -0.74
C LEU A 39 -0.42 12.10 -1.38
N ARG A 40 -0.52 13.24 -2.06
CA ARG A 40 -1.71 13.60 -2.84
C ARG A 40 -1.93 12.63 -4.00
N ASN A 41 -0.89 12.34 -4.78
CA ASN A 41 -0.95 11.41 -5.90
C ASN A 41 -1.40 10.01 -5.44
N HIS A 42 -0.81 9.48 -4.36
CA HIS A 42 -1.22 8.21 -3.77
C HIS A 42 -2.69 8.21 -3.31
N GLY A 43 -3.13 9.27 -2.64
CA GLY A 43 -4.52 9.41 -2.19
C GLY A 43 -5.51 9.47 -3.35
N ILE A 44 -5.25 10.30 -4.37
CA ILE A 44 -6.09 10.43 -5.57
C ILE A 44 -6.14 9.12 -6.34
N TRP A 45 -5.00 8.46 -6.52
CA TRP A 45 -4.95 7.15 -7.16
C TRP A 45 -5.80 6.14 -6.40
N SER A 46 -5.67 6.08 -5.06
CA SER A 46 -6.45 5.16 -4.23
C SER A 46 -7.96 5.40 -4.34
N GLU A 47 -8.40 6.65 -4.26
CA GLU A 47 -9.82 7.03 -4.37
C GLU A 47 -10.42 6.62 -5.71
N ARG A 48 -9.67 6.76 -6.81
CA ARG A 48 -10.13 6.40 -8.17
C ARG A 48 -10.13 4.90 -8.45
N ASN A 49 -9.34 4.12 -7.70
CA ASN A 49 -9.06 2.72 -8.03
C ASN A 49 -9.55 1.71 -6.99
N SER A 50 -10.28 2.15 -5.95
CA SER A 50 -10.76 1.31 -4.85
C SER A 50 -12.13 0.64 -5.07
N ASP A 51 -12.74 0.77 -6.25
CA ASP A 51 -14.01 0.08 -6.57
C ASP A 51 -13.78 -1.42 -6.87
N ALA A 52 -14.79 -2.26 -6.60
CA ALA A 52 -14.73 -3.71 -6.80
C ALA A 52 -14.51 -4.14 -8.26
N HIS A 53 -14.88 -3.29 -9.22
CA HIS A 53 -14.70 -3.51 -10.65
C HIS A 53 -13.52 -2.74 -11.24
N SER A 54 -12.74 -2.06 -10.40
CA SER A 54 -11.52 -1.38 -10.81
C SER A 54 -10.58 -2.36 -11.53
N PRO A 55 -9.97 -1.98 -12.68
CA PRO A 55 -8.94 -2.80 -13.31
C PRO A 55 -7.73 -3.03 -12.39
N ASN A 56 -7.55 -2.16 -11.39
CA ASN A 56 -6.48 -2.22 -10.40
C ASN A 56 -6.84 -3.01 -9.14
N VAL A 57 -8.00 -3.69 -9.07
CA VAL A 57 -8.41 -4.49 -7.89
C VAL A 57 -7.45 -5.65 -7.56
N SER A 58 -6.63 -6.04 -8.53
CA SER A 58 -5.59 -7.07 -8.41
C SER A 58 -4.23 -6.53 -7.92
N LEU A 59 -4.16 -5.23 -7.59
CA LEU A 59 -2.96 -4.56 -7.06
C LEU A 59 -3.18 -4.18 -5.60
N TRP A 60 -2.32 -4.68 -4.73
CA TRP A 60 -2.20 -4.24 -3.35
C TRP A 60 -0.87 -3.52 -3.14
N THR A 61 -0.86 -2.42 -2.42
CA THR A 61 0.36 -1.65 -2.15
C THR A 61 0.40 -1.16 -0.71
N LEU A 62 1.62 -0.92 -0.22
CA LEU A 62 1.93 -0.34 1.08
C LEU A 62 3.04 0.72 0.90
N LEU A 63 2.64 1.99 0.95
CA LEU A 63 3.57 3.12 0.99
C LEU A 63 3.98 3.36 2.45
N VAL A 64 5.27 3.23 2.77
CA VAL A 64 5.82 3.50 4.11
C VAL A 64 6.73 4.71 4.05
N VAL A 65 6.37 5.74 4.81
CA VAL A 65 7.17 6.93 5.03
C VAL A 65 7.91 6.75 6.34
N HIS A 66 9.20 6.42 6.27
CA HIS A 66 10.06 6.45 7.44
C HIS A 66 10.49 7.89 7.75
N ARG A 67 10.89 8.14 8.99
CA ARG A 67 11.51 9.43 9.36
C ARG A 67 12.74 9.72 8.52
N LYS A 68 13.03 11.01 8.34
CA LYS A 68 14.18 11.51 7.57
C LYS A 68 15.52 10.94 8.05
N GLN A 69 15.65 10.65 9.34
CA GLN A 69 16.83 10.00 9.93
C GLN A 69 17.11 8.60 9.37
N LEU A 70 16.06 7.82 9.05
CA LEU A 70 16.22 6.52 8.36
C LEU A 70 16.52 6.71 6.86
N GLY A 71 16.00 7.78 6.27
CA GLY A 71 16.43 8.27 4.95
C GLY A 71 15.65 7.76 3.75
N LYS A 72 14.63 6.92 3.94
CA LYS A 72 13.86 6.30 2.84
C LYS A 72 12.34 6.48 2.97
N ILE A 73 11.69 6.61 1.82
CA ILE A 73 10.26 6.36 1.63
C ILE A 73 10.17 5.13 0.73
N ILE A 74 9.48 4.08 1.16
CA ILE A 74 9.50 2.77 0.48
C ILE A 74 8.07 2.42 0.07
N ILE A 75 7.88 2.03 -1.18
CA ILE A 75 6.63 1.45 -1.68
C ILE A 75 6.85 -0.02 -1.97
N ARG A 76 5.94 -0.87 -1.50
CA ARG A 76 5.92 -2.31 -1.77
C ARG A 76 4.52 -2.74 -2.19
N GLY A 77 4.41 -3.87 -2.86
CA GLY A 77 3.08 -4.39 -3.19
C GLY A 77 3.09 -5.72 -3.92
N LEU A 78 1.89 -6.14 -4.30
CA LEU A 78 1.60 -7.40 -4.98
C LEU A 78 0.65 -7.13 -6.14
N SER A 79 0.92 -7.79 -7.27
CA SER A 79 0.06 -7.81 -8.44
C SER A 79 -0.28 -9.24 -8.81
N THR A 80 -1.56 -9.52 -9.03
CA THR A 80 -2.05 -10.87 -9.41
C THR A 80 -2.54 -10.94 -10.86
N VAL A 81 -2.21 -9.95 -11.71
CA VAL A 81 -2.64 -9.89 -13.12
C VAL A 81 -1.77 -10.73 -14.08
N GLY A 82 -0.89 -11.58 -13.54
CA GLY A 82 -0.06 -12.50 -14.31
C GLY A 82 0.97 -11.78 -15.19
N ALA A 83 0.98 -12.09 -16.49
CA ALA A 83 1.98 -11.55 -17.44
C ALA A 83 1.99 -10.01 -17.54
N ASN A 84 0.88 -9.35 -17.19
CA ASN A 84 0.78 -7.89 -17.24
C ASN A 84 1.26 -7.20 -15.95
N ALA A 85 1.79 -7.94 -14.97
CA ALA A 85 2.12 -7.41 -13.66
C ALA A 85 3.16 -6.29 -13.72
N GLU A 86 4.16 -6.39 -14.58
CA GLU A 86 5.20 -5.37 -14.73
C GLU A 86 4.62 -4.02 -15.16
N ARG A 87 3.85 -4.01 -16.25
CA ARG A 87 3.13 -2.82 -16.73
C ARG A 87 2.19 -2.26 -15.67
N HIS A 88 1.45 -3.12 -14.98
CA HIS A 88 0.52 -2.73 -13.93
C HIS A 88 1.24 -2.01 -12.77
N VAL A 89 2.43 -2.47 -12.39
CA VAL A 89 3.29 -1.82 -11.38
C VAL A 89 3.86 -0.50 -11.93
N ASP A 90 4.27 -0.45 -13.19
CA ASP A 90 4.80 0.78 -13.80
C ASP A 90 3.78 1.89 -13.90
N ASP A 91 2.56 1.56 -14.34
CA ASP A 91 1.47 2.52 -14.42
C ASP A 91 1.14 3.11 -13.03
N TYR A 92 1.19 2.27 -11.98
CA TYR A 92 1.03 2.71 -10.60
C TYR A 92 2.17 3.62 -10.14
N LEU A 93 3.43 3.22 -10.32
CA LEU A 93 4.59 4.02 -9.91
C LEU A 93 4.67 5.34 -10.68
N ALA A 94 4.32 5.35 -11.96
CA ALA A 94 4.23 6.56 -12.77
C ALA A 94 3.15 7.52 -12.24
N ALA A 95 1.98 7.01 -11.87
CA ALA A 95 0.92 7.83 -11.27
C ALA A 95 1.34 8.44 -9.92
N LEU A 96 2.07 7.69 -9.09
CA LEU A 96 2.61 8.20 -7.83
C LEU A 96 3.67 9.28 -8.05
N SER A 97 4.54 9.09 -9.06
CA SER A 97 5.64 9.99 -9.36
C SER A 97 5.31 11.15 -10.30
N GLU A 98 4.04 11.35 -10.66
CA GLU A 98 3.66 12.46 -11.52
C GLU A 98 4.03 13.82 -10.88
N GLY A 99 4.97 14.53 -11.52
CA GLY A 99 5.46 15.84 -11.08
C GLY A 99 6.53 15.79 -9.99
N ILE A 100 7.12 14.62 -9.70
CA ILE A 100 8.24 14.43 -8.76
C ILE A 100 9.27 13.45 -9.36
N PRO A 101 10.47 13.30 -8.78
CA PRO A 101 11.40 12.26 -9.22
C PRO A 101 10.77 10.86 -9.21
N ALA A 102 11.13 10.05 -10.21
CA ALA A 102 10.78 8.64 -10.25
C ALA A 102 11.42 7.89 -9.06
N PRO A 103 10.78 6.83 -8.53
CA PRO A 103 11.40 6.03 -7.49
C PRO A 103 12.61 5.29 -8.04
N GLN A 104 13.58 5.05 -7.17
CA GLN A 104 14.78 4.26 -7.42
C GLN A 104 14.61 2.82 -6.90
N ASN A 105 15.61 1.98 -7.20
CA ASN A 105 15.71 0.59 -6.72
C ASN A 105 14.41 -0.19 -6.91
N ARG A 106 13.85 -0.07 -8.12
CA ARG A 106 12.67 -0.83 -8.53
C ARG A 106 13.04 -2.29 -8.69
N GLU A 107 12.35 -3.15 -7.96
CA GLU A 107 12.53 -4.60 -7.97
C GLU A 107 11.18 -5.26 -8.24
N LEU A 108 11.18 -6.35 -9.03
CA LEU A 108 10.04 -7.24 -9.19
C LEU A 108 10.49 -8.67 -9.01
N ALA A 109 9.66 -9.43 -8.29
CA ALA A 109 9.85 -10.86 -8.10
C ALA A 109 8.54 -11.56 -8.41
N ARG A 110 8.53 -12.35 -9.48
CA ARG A 110 7.42 -13.28 -9.77
C ARG A 110 7.71 -14.61 -9.10
N MET A 111 6.72 -15.13 -8.38
CA MET A 111 6.82 -16.41 -7.68
C MET A 111 5.47 -17.12 -7.69
N SER A 112 5.46 -18.40 -7.31
CA SER A 112 4.19 -19.10 -7.08
C SER A 112 3.44 -18.47 -5.90
N TRP A 113 2.11 -18.53 -5.89
CA TRP A 113 1.35 -18.02 -4.75
C TRP A 113 1.72 -18.74 -3.45
N LEU A 114 1.96 -20.05 -3.49
CA LEU A 114 2.29 -20.82 -2.29
C LEU A 114 3.65 -20.41 -1.70
N GLU A 115 4.65 -20.19 -2.55
CA GLU A 115 5.96 -19.69 -2.12
C GLU A 115 5.84 -18.36 -1.37
N PHE A 116 5.04 -17.42 -1.92
CA PHE A 116 4.76 -16.16 -1.23
C PHE A 116 3.99 -16.35 0.08
N ALA A 117 2.95 -17.20 0.08
CA ALA A 117 2.11 -17.41 1.25
C ALA A 117 2.87 -18.02 2.43
N LEU A 118 3.92 -18.80 2.17
CA LEU A 118 4.78 -19.40 3.19
C LEU A 118 5.78 -18.40 3.81
N ASN A 119 6.14 -17.32 3.10
CA ASN A 119 7.07 -16.32 3.60
C ASN A 119 6.78 -14.92 3.00
N PRO A 120 5.66 -14.28 3.37
CA PRO A 120 5.25 -13.01 2.77
C PRO A 120 6.09 -11.86 3.29
N PHE A 121 6.65 -11.04 2.40
CA PHE A 121 7.43 -9.84 2.73
C PHE A 121 8.42 -10.04 3.90
N PRO A 122 9.41 -10.95 3.76
CA PRO A 122 10.31 -11.32 4.84
C PRO A 122 11.10 -10.14 5.43
N ASP A 123 11.34 -9.11 4.63
CA ASP A 123 12.04 -7.90 5.03
C ASP A 123 11.16 -6.85 5.72
N LEU A 124 9.83 -6.95 5.61
CA LEU A 124 8.88 -6.12 6.35
C LEU A 124 8.56 -6.70 7.73
N PHE A 125 8.44 -8.03 7.82
CA PHE A 125 8.03 -8.74 9.05
C PHE A 125 9.20 -9.38 9.79
N GLY A 126 10.43 -9.25 9.28
CA GLY A 126 11.64 -9.68 9.97
C GLY A 126 11.89 -8.85 11.23
N MET A 127 11.97 -9.51 12.38
CA MET A 127 12.32 -8.85 13.64
C MET A 127 13.82 -8.55 13.69
N PRO A 128 14.24 -7.33 14.07
CA PRO A 128 15.65 -7.06 14.34
C PRO A 128 16.20 -7.97 15.46
N PRO A 129 17.49 -8.35 15.39
CA PRO A 129 18.14 -9.09 16.47
C PRO A 129 17.99 -8.37 17.82
N GLY A 130 17.51 -9.07 18.84
CA GLY A 130 17.24 -8.49 20.17
C GLY A 130 15.84 -7.92 20.35
N GLY A 131 15.00 -7.90 19.30
CA GLY A 131 13.62 -7.42 19.35
C GLY A 131 13.50 -5.90 19.45
N VAL A 132 12.28 -5.39 19.26
CA VAL A 132 11.95 -3.97 19.42
C VAL A 132 10.61 -3.82 20.14
N SER A 133 10.48 -2.78 20.96
CA SER A 133 9.19 -2.36 21.49
C SER A 133 8.47 -1.50 20.45
N VAL A 134 7.25 -1.88 20.09
CA VAL A 134 6.46 -1.20 19.05
C VAL A 134 5.14 -0.70 19.62
N LYS A 135 4.78 0.53 19.27
CA LYS A 135 3.44 1.08 19.48
C LYS A 135 2.80 1.37 18.12
N VAL A 136 1.67 0.73 17.85
CA VAL A 136 0.92 0.91 16.59
C VAL A 136 -0.34 1.72 16.84
N LYS A 137 -0.71 2.54 15.85
CA LYS A 137 -1.99 3.24 15.70
C LYS A 137 -2.38 3.15 14.23
N ASP A 138 -3.67 3.06 13.96
CA ASP A 138 -4.23 2.96 12.61
C ASP A 138 -5.49 3.81 12.45
N ALA A 139 -5.89 3.98 11.20
CA ALA A 139 -7.13 4.66 10.82
C ALA A 139 -7.58 4.18 9.43
N MET A 140 -8.89 4.20 9.20
CA MET A 140 -9.49 3.95 7.89
C MET A 140 -9.78 5.27 7.19
N LEU A 141 -9.25 5.45 5.98
CA LEU A 141 -9.43 6.68 5.20
C LEU A 141 -10.50 6.47 4.11
N LYS A 142 -11.57 7.27 4.15
CA LYS A 142 -12.58 7.33 3.08
C LYS A 142 -12.20 8.27 1.93
N LYS A 143 -11.29 9.20 2.21
CA LYS A 143 -10.82 10.25 1.31
C LYS A 143 -9.32 10.45 1.52
N PRO A 144 -8.61 11.02 0.53
CA PRO A 144 -7.22 11.41 0.69
C PRO A 144 -6.99 12.30 1.91
N LEU A 145 -5.76 12.30 2.43
CA LEU A 145 -5.37 13.28 3.45
C LEU A 145 -5.50 14.71 2.87
N THR A 146 -5.99 15.62 3.71
CA THR A 146 -5.98 17.05 3.41
C THR A 146 -4.56 17.60 3.39
N ASP A 147 -4.37 18.73 2.70
CA ASP A 147 -3.09 19.45 2.66
C ASP A 147 -2.53 19.75 4.06
N ARG A 148 -3.41 20.11 5.00
CA ARG A 148 -3.02 20.33 6.40
C ARG A 148 -2.51 19.04 7.06
N GLN A 149 -3.17 17.91 6.85
CA GLN A 149 -2.74 16.63 7.42
C GLN A 149 -1.40 16.17 6.82
N ILE A 150 -1.21 16.37 5.52
CA ILE A 150 0.05 16.09 4.83
C ILE A 150 1.18 16.98 5.36
N ALA A 151 0.92 18.27 5.56
CA ALA A 151 1.91 19.20 6.13
C ALA A 151 2.33 18.77 7.55
N VAL A 152 1.36 18.40 8.40
CA VAL A 152 1.64 17.85 9.73
C VAL A 152 2.50 16.58 9.64
N ALA A 153 2.17 15.66 8.72
CA ALA A 153 2.95 14.44 8.52
C ALA A 153 4.40 14.75 8.11
N TYR A 154 4.61 15.73 7.22
CA TYR A 154 5.94 16.18 6.83
C TYR A 154 6.74 16.66 8.06
N ASP A 155 6.16 17.58 8.84
CA ASP A 155 6.82 18.15 10.02
C ASP A 155 7.27 17.06 11.01
N TYR A 156 6.41 16.08 11.30
CA TYR A 156 6.76 14.98 12.20
C TYR A 156 7.80 14.02 11.62
N MET A 157 7.86 13.85 10.30
CA MET A 157 8.86 12.99 9.66
C MET A 157 10.22 13.67 9.54
N THR A 158 10.29 15.00 9.52
CA THR A 158 11.53 15.75 9.30
C THR A 158 12.06 16.47 10.54
N ARG A 159 11.26 16.64 11.61
CA ARG A 159 11.73 17.29 12.85
C ARG A 159 12.97 16.63 13.42
N THR A 160 13.90 17.44 13.93
CA THR A 160 15.22 17.01 14.43
C THR A 160 15.34 17.06 15.96
N ASP A 161 14.35 17.62 16.64
CA ASP A 161 14.25 17.73 18.10
C ASP A 161 13.71 16.45 18.79
N TYR A 162 13.64 15.33 18.06
CA TYR A 162 13.22 14.04 18.58
C TYR A 162 14.07 12.93 17.97
N ASP A 163 14.93 12.28 18.76
CA ASP A 163 15.88 11.26 18.28
C ASP A 163 15.30 9.84 18.42
N VAL A 164 14.38 9.52 17.51
CA VAL A 164 13.78 8.18 17.40
C VAL A 164 13.69 7.84 15.92
N MET A 165 14.70 7.13 15.42
CA MET A 165 14.82 6.75 14.01
C MET A 165 13.67 5.85 13.53
N GLY A 166 13.16 4.97 14.40
CA GLY A 166 12.17 3.94 14.05
C GLY A 166 10.74 4.45 13.78
N GLY A 167 10.48 5.76 13.85
CA GLY A 167 9.18 6.32 13.52
C GLY A 167 8.85 6.15 12.04
N ALA A 168 7.64 5.69 11.73
CA ALA A 168 7.12 5.62 10.38
C ALA A 168 5.59 5.70 10.40
N PHE A 169 5.02 6.07 9.25
CA PHE A 169 3.60 5.84 8.97
C PHE A 169 3.47 5.33 7.54
N GLY A 170 2.31 4.78 7.20
CA GLY A 170 2.09 4.30 5.85
C GLY A 170 0.63 4.18 5.46
N PHE A 171 0.43 3.91 4.18
CA PHE A 171 -0.88 3.70 3.58
C PHE A 171 -0.87 2.36 2.88
N ALA A 172 -1.74 1.46 3.34
CA ALA A 172 -2.09 0.26 2.59
C ALA A 172 -3.30 0.58 1.71
N THR A 173 -3.30 0.12 0.45
CA THR A 173 -4.52 0.18 -0.37
C THR A 173 -5.59 -0.73 0.22
N TYR A 174 -6.85 -0.29 0.12
CA TYR A 174 -8.00 -0.97 0.69
C TYR A 174 -9.24 -0.78 -0.19
N GLY A 175 -10.30 -1.53 0.10
CA GLY A 175 -11.55 -1.50 -0.66
C GLY A 175 -11.66 -2.66 -1.65
N GLY A 176 -11.94 -2.37 -2.92
CA GLY A 176 -12.21 -3.38 -3.92
C GLY A 176 -13.44 -4.20 -3.55
N ARG A 177 -13.32 -5.53 -3.64
CA ARG A 177 -14.42 -6.47 -3.30
C ARG A 177 -14.85 -6.42 -1.83
N ILE A 178 -14.02 -5.90 -0.94
CA ILE A 178 -14.40 -5.69 0.48
C ILE A 178 -15.61 -4.75 0.57
N ASN A 179 -15.70 -3.77 -0.34
CA ASN A 179 -16.76 -2.75 -0.33
C ASN A 179 -18.10 -3.24 -0.87
N THR A 180 -18.22 -4.50 -1.30
CA THR A 180 -19.47 -5.05 -1.83
C THR A 180 -20.32 -5.72 -0.75
N VAL A 181 -19.78 -5.88 0.46
CA VAL A 181 -20.50 -6.46 1.61
C VAL A 181 -21.24 -5.35 2.35
N ALA A 182 -22.51 -5.58 2.70
CA ALA A 182 -23.28 -4.58 3.44
C ALA A 182 -22.66 -4.32 4.84
N PRO A 183 -22.62 -3.05 5.31
CA PRO A 183 -22.00 -2.70 6.61
C PRO A 183 -22.53 -3.45 7.83
N ASP A 184 -23.79 -3.88 7.78
CA ASP A 184 -24.51 -4.58 8.85
C ASP A 184 -24.52 -6.11 8.69
N ALA A 185 -23.99 -6.63 7.58
CA ALA A 185 -23.91 -8.06 7.34
C ALA A 185 -22.80 -8.76 8.15
N THR A 186 -21.87 -8.00 8.73
CA THR A 186 -20.76 -8.54 9.54
C THR A 186 -20.42 -7.61 10.71
N ALA A 187 -19.56 -8.05 11.62
CA ALA A 187 -19.00 -7.19 12.67
C ALA A 187 -17.99 -6.13 12.16
N SER A 188 -17.60 -6.19 10.88
CA SER A 188 -16.74 -5.20 10.24
C SER A 188 -17.60 -4.05 9.70
N ALA A 189 -17.77 -2.98 10.47
CA ALA A 189 -18.62 -1.86 10.10
C ALA A 189 -18.05 -0.98 8.95
N GLN A 190 -16.77 -1.15 8.60
CA GLN A 190 -16.05 -0.32 7.63
C GLN A 190 -16.23 -0.76 6.16
N LEU A 191 -17.09 -1.74 5.88
CA LEU A 191 -17.26 -2.39 4.55
C LEU A 191 -17.97 -1.53 3.48
N TYR A 192 -18.10 -0.21 3.67
CA TYR A 192 -18.76 0.66 2.68
C TYR A 192 -18.12 2.04 2.60
N PHE A 193 -17.39 2.26 1.51
CA PHE A 193 -16.76 3.53 1.15
C PHE A 193 -17.39 4.17 -0.11
N ARG A 194 -18.65 3.87 -0.47
CA ARG A 194 -19.32 4.61 -1.56
C ARG A 194 -19.67 6.02 -1.10
N HIS A 195 -19.29 7.01 -1.91
CA HIS A 195 -19.94 8.32 -1.86
C HIS A 195 -21.43 8.10 -2.12
N ARG A 196 -22.28 8.54 -1.18
CA ARG A 196 -23.63 8.93 -1.58
C ARG A 196 -23.44 10.09 -2.57
N MET A 197 -23.79 9.87 -3.84
CA MET A 197 -24.08 10.98 -4.75
C MET A 197 -25.37 11.66 -4.30
#